data_AF-A0A3A4V710-F1
#
_entry.id   AF-A0A3A4V710-F1
#
_cell.length_a   1.000
_cell.length_b   1.000
_cell.length_c   1.000
_cell.angle_alpha   90.00
_cell.angle_beta   90.00
_cell.angle_gamma   90.00
#
_symmetry.space_group_name_H-M   'P 1'
#
loop_
_entity.id
_entity.type
_entity.pdbx_description
1 polymer ?
#
loop_
_entity_poly.entity_id
_entity_poly.type
_entity_poly.pdbx_seq_one_letter_code
_entity_poly.pdbx_strand_id
1 'polypeptide(L)'
;MTFNELFKIILTGDKDQSREAARRVRKFLYSSQSDGKNEYKQIKNIIKTAPNAYVKISEGWRQENFAMAVSVIYYLHDRENNPDFLFPWLFQLLQHENGNIRQASVRMIQNELGPLTYYIRFPGRKSDFHQLSPEKSDQILSELRVNLNNLAVSSWKDSYKKFKYINHLPSGTYKSVQLILSVLGEYCNDVADDQLRVETKEQILSRRKEIEQEIVDIFKETDPTSPPPSRKASDGQGRLRRGKEQFTLQDVKDAIYNEEDNDDMMKVVAMFDRGDASELSNVLELVTDAWNYFPHKILGGISPAEKLLEYKRTSVNDESR
;
A
#
# COMPACT_ATOMS: atom_id res chain seq x y z
N MET A 1 20.04 -15.85 23.38
CA MET A 1 20.32 -14.72 22.49
C MET A 1 19.30 -13.62 22.80
N THR A 2 19.68 -12.36 22.90
CA THR A 2 18.78 -11.23 23.22
C THR A 2 18.72 -10.21 22.08
N PHE A 3 17.74 -9.28 22.11
CA PHE A 3 17.72 -8.18 21.14
C PHE A 3 18.97 -7.31 21.24
N ASN A 4 19.47 -7.04 22.46
CA ASN A 4 20.71 -6.29 22.65
C ASN A 4 21.92 -6.99 22.02
N GLU A 5 22.01 -8.32 22.14
CA GLU A 5 23.07 -9.10 21.51
C GLU A 5 22.98 -9.06 19.98
N LEU A 6 21.78 -9.19 19.42
CA LEU A 6 21.56 -9.07 17.97
C LEU A 6 21.96 -7.68 17.47
N PHE A 7 21.51 -6.62 18.12
CA PHE A 7 21.87 -5.25 17.74
C PHE A 7 23.35 -4.94 17.95
N LYS A 8 23.99 -5.52 18.97
CA LYS A 8 25.45 -5.46 19.11
C LYS A 8 26.16 -6.09 17.91
N ILE A 9 25.73 -7.29 17.48
CA ILE A 9 26.30 -7.96 16.30
C ILE A 9 26.04 -7.14 15.02
N ILE A 10 24.85 -6.55 14.85
CA ILE A 10 24.56 -5.65 13.73
C ILE A 10 25.55 -4.48 13.71
N LEU A 11 25.84 -3.91 14.88
CA LEU A 11 26.67 -2.72 15.04
C LEU A 11 28.18 -2.98 15.05
N THR A 12 28.65 -4.19 15.33
CA THR A 12 30.10 -4.48 15.47
C THR A 12 30.60 -5.63 14.61
N GLY A 13 29.73 -6.51 14.14
CA GLY A 13 30.10 -7.67 13.33
C GLY A 13 30.54 -7.29 11.93
N ASP A 14 31.13 -8.26 11.22
CA ASP A 14 31.38 -8.12 9.78
C ASP A 14 30.06 -8.03 8.98
N LYS A 15 30.19 -7.82 7.67
CA LYS A 15 29.05 -7.63 6.77
C LYS A 15 28.05 -8.78 6.82
N ASP A 16 28.53 -10.02 6.88
CA ASP A 16 27.68 -11.21 6.82
C ASP A 16 27.04 -11.49 8.19
N GLN A 17 27.81 -11.33 9.27
CA GLN A 17 27.30 -11.44 10.63
C GLN A 17 26.22 -10.39 10.93
N SER A 18 26.45 -9.13 10.52
CA SER A 18 25.49 -8.05 10.69
C SER A 18 24.21 -8.31 9.90
N ARG A 19 24.32 -8.78 8.65
CA ARG A 19 23.17 -9.11 7.81
C ARG A 19 22.36 -10.26 8.38
N GLU A 20 23.04 -11.32 8.84
CA GLU A 20 22.39 -12.46 9.47
C GLU A 20 21.72 -12.08 10.78
N ALA A 21 22.37 -11.26 11.62
CA ALA A 21 21.78 -10.73 12.84
C ALA A 21 20.52 -9.90 12.56
N ALA A 22 20.54 -9.02 11.57
CA ALA A 22 19.37 -8.22 11.17
C ALA A 22 18.19 -9.10 10.74
N ARG A 23 18.44 -10.18 9.98
CA ARG A 23 17.41 -11.16 9.60
C ARG A 23 16.87 -11.95 10.80
N ARG A 24 17.74 -12.26 11.77
CA ARG A 24 17.37 -12.97 12.99
C ARG A 24 16.49 -12.16 13.92
N VAL A 25 16.53 -10.82 13.88
CA VAL A 25 15.63 -9.96 14.70
C VAL A 25 14.16 -10.34 14.49
N ARG A 26 13.72 -10.53 13.24
CA ARG A 26 12.34 -10.95 12.94
C ARG A 26 12.04 -12.35 13.46
N LYS A 27 12.93 -13.31 13.21
CA LYS A 27 12.75 -14.70 13.68
C LYS A 27 12.65 -14.73 15.20
N PHE A 28 13.54 -14.01 15.87
CA PHE A 28 13.61 -13.93 17.32
C PHE A 28 12.32 -13.35 17.90
N LEU A 29 11.83 -12.24 17.33
CA LEU A 29 10.59 -11.59 17.75
C LEU A 29 9.36 -12.51 17.75
N TYR A 30 9.25 -13.42 16.78
CA TYR A 30 8.12 -14.36 16.70
C TYR A 30 8.35 -15.68 17.43
N SER A 31 9.60 -16.04 17.72
CA SER A 31 9.96 -17.30 18.38
C SER A 31 10.09 -17.20 19.89
N SER A 32 10.17 -16.00 20.46
CA SER A 32 10.34 -15.84 21.90
C SER A 32 9.04 -16.20 22.63
N GLN A 33 9.06 -17.35 23.31
CA GLN A 33 8.05 -17.75 24.30
C GLN A 33 8.35 -17.18 25.70
N SER A 34 9.31 -16.25 25.80
CA SER A 34 9.89 -15.77 27.06
C SER A 34 8.98 -14.80 27.82
N ASP A 35 9.34 -14.58 29.08
CA ASP A 35 8.79 -13.56 29.99
C ASP A 35 8.85 -12.14 29.36
N GLY A 36 7.77 -11.77 28.65
CA GLY A 36 7.73 -10.67 27.69
C GLY A 36 8.06 -9.29 28.25
N LYS A 37 8.08 -9.12 29.57
CA LYS A 37 8.40 -7.83 30.22
C LYS A 37 9.84 -7.38 29.97
N ASN A 38 10.82 -8.28 30.05
CA ASN A 38 12.24 -7.89 29.89
C ASN A 38 12.58 -7.60 28.41
N GLU A 39 12.06 -8.43 27.49
CA GLU A 39 12.25 -8.24 26.06
C GLU A 39 11.66 -6.91 25.58
N TYR A 40 10.44 -6.59 26.02
CA TYR A 40 9.79 -5.34 25.71
C TYR A 40 10.59 -4.12 26.18
N LYS A 41 11.16 -4.17 27.40
CA LYS A 41 12.05 -3.11 27.91
C LYS A 41 13.29 -2.91 27.04
N GLN A 42 13.88 -4.00 26.54
CA GLN A 42 15.04 -3.92 25.63
C GLN A 42 14.66 -3.28 24.30
N ILE A 43 13.56 -3.72 23.69
CA ILE A 43 13.05 -3.19 22.42
C ILE A 43 12.79 -1.68 22.52
N LYS A 44 12.10 -1.23 23.56
CA LYS A 44 11.88 0.20 23.82
C LYS A 44 13.18 1.00 23.83
N ASN A 45 14.18 0.49 24.55
CA ASN A 45 15.46 1.18 24.65
C ASN A 45 16.20 1.24 23.30
N ILE A 46 16.15 0.15 22.53
CA ILE A 46 16.72 0.11 21.17
C ILE A 46 16.04 1.16 20.29
N ILE A 47 14.71 1.20 20.22
CA ILE A 47 13.97 2.14 19.39
C ILE A 47 14.26 3.60 19.82
N LYS A 48 14.19 3.88 21.13
CA LYS A 48 14.45 5.21 21.69
C LYS A 48 15.85 5.74 21.35
N THR A 49 16.84 4.85 21.30
CA THR A 49 18.25 5.23 21.04
C THR A 49 18.65 5.06 19.57
N ALA A 50 17.75 4.55 18.72
CA ALA A 50 18.04 4.23 17.33
C ALA A 50 18.59 5.41 16.51
N PRO A 51 18.03 6.65 16.58
CA PRO A 51 18.59 7.78 15.85
C PRO A 51 20.07 8.05 16.19
N ASN A 52 20.39 8.07 17.49
CA ASN A 52 21.74 8.34 17.98
C ASN A 52 22.73 7.22 17.65
N ALA A 53 22.26 5.98 17.61
CA ALA A 53 23.06 4.84 17.17
C ALA A 53 23.30 4.90 15.65
N TYR A 54 22.27 5.21 14.87
CA TYR A 54 22.31 5.24 13.41
C TYR A 54 23.33 6.25 12.87
N VAL A 55 23.36 7.47 13.42
CA VAL A 55 24.29 8.54 12.99
C VAL A 55 25.77 8.15 13.18
N LYS A 56 26.08 7.22 14.08
CA LYS A 56 27.44 6.74 14.34
C LYS A 56 27.90 5.66 13.35
N ILE A 57 27.00 5.12 12.52
CA ILE A 57 27.32 4.08 11.56
C ILE A 57 27.82 4.74 10.27
N SER A 58 29.06 4.43 9.88
CA SER A 58 29.68 4.96 8.67
C SER A 58 29.46 4.06 7.45
N GLU A 59 29.26 2.75 7.63
CA GLU A 59 29.09 1.83 6.52
C GLU A 59 27.63 1.73 6.05
N GLY A 60 27.38 2.03 4.77
CA GLY A 60 26.03 2.01 4.21
C GLY A 60 25.31 0.65 4.32
N TRP A 61 26.04 -0.47 4.19
CA TRP A 61 25.44 -1.80 4.38
C TRP A 61 25.04 -2.06 5.84
N ARG A 62 25.74 -1.44 6.80
CA ARG A 62 25.45 -1.59 8.23
C ARG A 62 24.28 -0.70 8.64
N GLN A 63 24.21 0.52 8.09
CA GLN A 63 23.05 1.39 8.19
C GLN A 63 21.78 0.69 7.68
N GLU A 64 21.86 0.03 6.52
CA GLU A 64 20.76 -0.73 5.95
C GLU A 64 20.29 -1.85 6.90
N ASN A 65 21.22 -2.71 7.34
CA ASN A 65 20.91 -3.79 8.26
C ASN A 65 20.27 -3.27 9.57
N PHE A 66 20.80 -2.17 10.10
CA PHE A 66 20.28 -1.54 11.32
C PHE A 66 18.87 -0.99 11.13
N ALA A 67 18.63 -0.17 10.10
CA ALA A 67 17.31 0.40 9.84
C ALA A 67 16.26 -0.68 9.58
N MET A 68 16.62 -1.72 8.81
CA MET A 68 15.77 -2.87 8.56
C MET A 68 15.42 -3.61 9.85
N ALA A 69 16.39 -3.85 10.73
CA ALA A 69 16.17 -4.49 12.02
C ALA A 69 15.26 -3.65 12.94
N VAL A 70 15.49 -2.34 13.04
CA VAL A 70 14.63 -1.43 13.83
C VAL A 70 13.20 -1.45 13.29
N SER A 71 13.01 -1.39 11.97
CA SER A 71 11.67 -1.38 11.37
C SER A 71 10.81 -2.60 11.73
N VAL A 72 11.44 -3.74 12.02
CA VAL A 72 10.74 -4.97 12.41
C VAL A 72 10.18 -4.90 13.82
N ILE A 73 10.90 -4.27 14.75
CA ILE A 73 10.50 -4.15 16.15
C ILE A 73 9.82 -2.83 16.46
N TYR A 74 9.76 -1.90 15.50
CA TYR A 74 9.32 -0.53 15.69
C TYR A 74 7.95 -0.42 16.37
N TYR A 75 6.98 -1.22 15.94
CA TYR A 75 5.60 -1.20 16.45
C TYR A 75 5.47 -1.53 17.96
N LEU A 76 6.57 -1.93 18.61
CA LEU A 76 6.64 -2.23 20.04
C LEU A 76 7.26 -1.07 20.86
N HIS A 77 7.30 0.15 20.34
CA HIS A 77 7.59 1.33 21.16
C HIS A 77 6.44 1.63 22.14
N ASP A 78 6.71 2.36 23.22
CA ASP A 78 5.70 2.75 24.24
C ASP A 78 5.38 4.23 24.24
N ARG A 79 5.48 4.84 23.06
CA ARG A 79 5.22 6.25 22.85
C ARG A 79 3.85 6.46 22.24
N GLU A 80 2.82 5.72 22.69
CA GLU A 80 1.44 5.91 22.23
C GLU A 80 0.95 7.35 22.45
N ASN A 81 1.54 8.05 23.44
CA ASN A 81 1.23 9.45 23.75
C ASN A 81 2.14 10.47 23.04
N ASN A 82 3.17 10.03 22.30
CA ASN A 82 4.05 10.89 21.49
C ASN A 82 4.49 10.13 20.22
N PRO A 83 3.55 9.75 19.33
CA PRO A 83 3.86 8.90 18.17
C PRO A 83 4.79 9.59 17.14
N ASP A 84 4.92 10.91 17.19
CA ASP A 84 5.75 11.72 16.31
C ASP A 84 7.23 11.81 16.74
N PHE A 85 7.61 11.23 17.90
CA PHE A 85 8.95 11.41 18.48
C PHE A 85 10.13 10.97 17.60
N LEU A 86 9.89 10.08 16.63
CA LEU A 86 10.88 9.64 15.66
C LEU A 86 10.71 10.22 14.26
N PHE A 87 9.66 11.00 13.99
CA PHE A 87 9.41 11.57 12.66
C PHE A 87 10.62 12.31 12.09
N PRO A 88 11.34 13.16 12.85
CA PRO A 88 12.55 13.82 12.33
C PRO A 88 13.59 12.83 11.79
N TRP A 89 13.81 11.71 12.49
CA TRP A 89 14.72 10.67 12.03
C TRP A 89 14.14 9.89 10.84
N LEU A 90 12.85 9.55 10.86
CA LEU A 90 12.20 8.85 9.75
C LEU A 90 12.22 9.68 8.45
N PHE A 91 12.06 11.00 8.53
CA PHE A 91 12.21 11.91 7.37
C PHE A 91 13.65 11.96 6.84
N GLN A 92 14.67 11.83 7.69
CA GLN A 92 16.06 11.66 7.24
C GLN A 92 16.22 10.33 6.49
N LEU A 93 15.65 9.24 7.01
CA LEU A 93 15.71 7.93 6.35
C LEU A 93 14.95 7.90 5.02
N LEU A 94 13.84 8.64 4.87
CA LEU A 94 13.11 8.76 3.60
C LEU A 94 13.94 9.42 2.49
N GLN A 95 14.90 10.27 2.85
CA GLN A 95 15.79 10.96 1.93
C GLN A 95 17.07 10.17 1.61
N HIS A 96 17.25 9.01 2.24
CA HIS A 96 18.45 8.20 2.06
C HIS A 96 18.57 7.65 0.64
N GLU A 97 19.79 7.51 0.11
CA GLU A 97 20.04 7.00 -1.26
C GLU A 97 19.65 5.52 -1.42
N ASN A 98 19.86 4.72 -0.38
CA ASN A 98 19.51 3.30 -0.33
C ASN A 98 17.98 3.10 -0.20
N GLY A 99 17.38 2.41 -1.18
CA GLY A 99 15.95 2.13 -1.21
C GLY A 99 15.43 1.24 -0.08
N ASN A 100 16.25 0.34 0.46
CA ASN A 100 15.84 -0.52 1.59
C ASN A 100 15.68 0.29 2.87
N ILE A 101 16.53 1.31 3.09
CA ILE A 101 16.42 2.23 4.21
C ILE A 101 15.15 3.09 4.08
N ARG A 102 14.86 3.61 2.88
CA ARG A 102 13.60 4.34 2.63
C ARG A 102 12.38 3.46 2.92
N GLN A 103 12.38 2.22 2.44
CA GLN A 103 11.28 1.27 2.67
C GLN A 103 11.13 0.88 4.15
N ALA A 104 12.22 0.82 4.91
CA ALA A 104 12.17 0.67 6.36
C ALA A 104 11.46 1.88 7.01
N SER A 105 11.78 3.10 6.56
CA SER A 105 11.12 4.33 7.03
C SER A 105 9.63 4.38 6.70
N VAL A 106 9.24 4.05 5.46
CA VAL A 106 7.83 3.97 5.04
C VAL A 106 7.03 3.07 5.98
N ARG A 107 7.54 1.87 6.28
CA ARG A 107 6.87 0.93 7.19
C ARG A 107 6.74 1.48 8.61
N MET A 108 7.76 2.14 9.13
CA MET A 108 7.72 2.73 10.47
C MET A 108 6.69 3.86 10.55
N ILE A 109 6.64 4.75 9.56
CA ILE A 109 5.63 5.82 9.51
C ILE A 109 4.21 5.25 9.37
N GLN A 110 4.01 4.26 8.50
CA GLN A 110 2.70 3.61 8.31
C GLN A 110 2.17 2.96 9.60
N ASN A 111 3.04 2.41 10.45
CA ASN A 111 2.64 1.86 11.74
C ASN A 111 2.02 2.92 12.67
N GLU A 112 2.47 4.18 12.56
CA GLU A 112 1.98 5.29 13.39
C GLU A 112 0.64 5.82 12.91
N LEU A 113 0.34 5.66 11.62
CA LEU A 113 -0.92 6.12 11.04
C LEU A 113 -2.14 5.40 11.65
N GLY A 114 -2.01 4.11 12.00
CA GLY A 114 -3.11 3.35 12.60
C GLY A 114 -3.62 3.99 13.91
N PRO A 115 -2.77 4.12 14.93
CA PRO A 115 -3.01 4.91 16.14
C PRO A 115 -3.53 6.32 15.88
N LEU A 116 -2.81 7.08 15.05
CA LEU A 116 -3.10 8.49 14.80
C LEU A 116 -4.46 8.70 14.14
N THR A 117 -4.94 7.77 13.33
CA THR A 117 -6.21 7.90 12.59
C THR A 117 -7.36 7.15 13.23
N TYR A 118 -7.17 6.55 14.42
CA TYR A 118 -8.19 5.69 15.03
C TYR A 118 -9.53 6.42 15.25
N TYR A 119 -9.50 7.66 15.76
CA TYR A 119 -10.72 8.45 16.00
C TYR A 119 -11.44 8.84 14.71
N ILE A 120 -10.72 8.97 13.60
CA ILE A 120 -11.29 9.24 12.27
C ILE A 120 -12.01 7.99 11.75
N ARG A 121 -11.35 6.83 11.85
CA ARG A 121 -11.87 5.55 11.34
C ARG A 121 -13.00 4.98 12.20
N PHE A 122 -13.05 5.33 13.49
CA PHE A 122 -14.03 4.84 14.45
C PHE A 122 -14.61 5.98 15.30
N PRO A 123 -15.40 6.89 14.70
CA PRO A 123 -15.92 8.06 15.38
C PRO A 123 -16.77 7.67 16.60
N GLY A 124 -16.56 8.38 17.73
CA GLY A 124 -17.25 8.14 18.99
C GLY A 124 -16.75 6.94 19.81
N ARG A 125 -15.82 6.13 19.29
CA ARG A 125 -15.19 5.05 20.05
C ARG A 125 -13.91 5.54 20.73
N LYS A 126 -13.77 5.22 22.02
CA LYS A 126 -12.49 5.39 22.72
C LYS A 126 -11.55 4.26 22.34
N SER A 127 -10.26 4.56 22.25
CA SER A 127 -9.21 3.56 22.08
C SER A 127 -8.75 3.12 23.47
N ASP A 128 -8.83 1.84 23.78
CA ASP A 128 -8.28 1.30 25.03
C ASP A 128 -6.74 1.34 25.05
N PHE A 129 -6.14 1.46 23.87
CA PHE A 129 -4.69 1.41 23.67
C PHE A 129 -4.06 2.80 23.54
N HIS A 130 -4.84 3.85 23.27
CA HIS A 130 -4.31 5.18 22.93
C HIS A 130 -5.02 6.28 23.70
N GLN A 131 -4.24 7.07 24.45
CA GLN A 131 -4.75 8.22 25.21
C GLN A 131 -4.56 9.55 24.48
N LEU A 132 -4.12 9.51 23.22
CA LEU A 132 -3.92 10.70 22.41
C LEU A 132 -5.27 11.35 22.09
N SER A 133 -5.41 12.66 22.34
CA SER A 133 -6.64 13.36 22.01
C SER A 133 -6.82 13.48 20.49
N PRO A 134 -8.05 13.55 19.98
CA PRO A 134 -8.31 13.82 18.56
C PRO A 134 -7.57 15.07 18.07
N GLU A 135 -7.60 16.17 18.82
CA GLU A 135 -6.98 17.44 18.44
C GLU A 135 -5.46 17.33 18.31
N LYS A 136 -4.82 16.59 19.23
CA LYS A 136 -3.38 16.36 19.14
C LYS A 136 -3.02 15.44 17.97
N SER A 137 -3.88 14.47 17.68
CA SER A 137 -3.72 13.57 16.54
C SER A 137 -3.87 14.32 15.22
N ASP A 138 -4.89 15.18 15.10
CA ASP A 138 -5.10 16.09 13.95
C ASP A 138 -3.87 16.98 13.72
N GLN A 139 -3.32 17.56 14.78
CA GLN A 139 -2.11 18.37 14.70
C GLN A 139 -0.94 17.56 14.12
N ILE A 140 -0.67 16.36 14.65
CA ILE A 140 0.43 15.50 14.19
C ILE A 140 0.22 15.08 12.74
N LEU A 141 -1.00 14.67 12.36
CA LEU A 141 -1.34 14.27 11.00
C LEU A 141 -1.18 15.42 10.01
N SER A 142 -1.59 16.63 10.39
CA SER A 142 -1.42 17.84 9.59
C SER A 142 0.06 18.17 9.37
N GLU A 143 0.86 18.18 10.44
CA GLU A 143 2.31 18.41 10.35
C GLU A 143 3.01 17.33 9.50
N LEU A 144 2.63 16.07 9.67
CA LEU A 144 3.11 14.96 8.85
C LEU A 144 2.78 15.18 7.36
N ARG A 145 1.54 15.53 7.03
CA ARG A 145 1.08 15.80 5.66
C ARG A 145 1.84 16.96 5.02
N VAL A 146 2.01 18.06 5.73
CA VAL A 146 2.78 19.23 5.26
C VAL A 146 4.23 18.83 4.95
N ASN A 147 4.89 18.12 5.87
CA ASN A 147 6.28 17.69 5.68
C ASN A 147 6.44 16.70 4.52
N LEU A 148 5.50 15.74 4.37
CA LEU A 148 5.47 14.83 3.24
C LEU A 148 5.26 15.57 1.91
N ASN A 149 4.32 16.52 1.83
CA ASN A 149 4.09 17.30 0.63
C ASN A 149 5.31 18.14 0.24
N ASN A 150 5.97 18.80 1.20
CA ASN A 150 7.22 19.53 0.95
C ASN A 150 8.31 18.59 0.40
N LEU A 151 8.41 17.37 0.96
CA LEU A 151 9.36 16.37 0.48
C LEU A 151 8.98 15.82 -0.91
N ALA A 152 7.68 15.67 -1.21
CA ALA A 152 7.20 15.28 -2.53
C ALA A 152 7.56 16.33 -3.58
N VAL A 153 7.27 17.61 -3.31
CA VAL A 153 7.57 18.72 -4.22
C VAL A 153 9.07 18.82 -4.51
N SER A 154 9.91 18.75 -3.47
CA SER A 154 11.37 18.82 -3.62
C SER A 154 12.00 17.60 -4.30
N SER A 155 11.33 16.44 -4.29
CA SER A 155 11.83 15.20 -4.91
C SER A 155 11.17 14.86 -6.25
N TRP A 156 10.21 15.68 -6.70
CA TRP A 156 9.53 15.54 -7.98
C TRP A 156 10.50 15.71 -9.16
N LYS A 157 10.23 14.99 -10.25
CA LYS A 157 10.94 15.11 -11.53
C LYS A 157 9.92 15.09 -12.66
N ASP A 158 10.14 15.88 -13.71
CA ASP A 158 9.26 15.90 -14.89
C ASP A 158 9.10 14.53 -15.55
N SER A 159 10.14 13.69 -15.48
CA SER A 159 10.10 12.32 -15.97
C SER A 159 9.09 11.42 -15.24
N TYR A 160 8.52 11.87 -14.12
CA TYR A 160 7.49 11.13 -13.39
C TYR A 160 6.07 11.33 -13.97
N LYS A 161 5.84 12.36 -14.79
CA LYS A 161 4.53 12.65 -15.42
C LYS A 161 3.96 11.48 -16.25
N LYS A 162 4.83 10.59 -16.72
CA LYS A 162 4.45 9.42 -17.55
C LYS A 162 3.93 8.23 -16.74
N PHE A 163 4.08 8.23 -15.41
CA PHE A 163 3.62 7.13 -14.57
C PHE A 163 2.26 7.47 -14.00
N LYS A 164 1.24 6.67 -14.35
CA LYS A 164 -0.12 6.80 -13.80
C LYS A 164 -0.21 6.31 -12.34
N TYR A 165 0.58 5.29 -11.99
CA TYR A 165 0.48 4.59 -10.72
C TYR A 165 1.76 4.68 -9.88
N ILE A 166 1.61 4.74 -8.56
CA ILE A 166 2.74 4.84 -7.61
C ILE A 166 3.66 3.62 -7.73
N ASN A 167 3.12 2.42 -7.95
CA ASN A 167 3.89 1.18 -8.12
C ASN A 167 4.86 1.24 -9.33
N HIS A 168 4.52 2.00 -10.38
CA HIS A 168 5.33 2.17 -11.59
C HIS A 168 6.42 3.24 -11.45
N LEU A 169 6.35 4.11 -10.42
CA LEU A 169 7.42 5.07 -10.17
C LEU A 169 8.75 4.37 -9.90
N PRO A 170 9.89 4.94 -10.33
CA PRO A 170 11.19 4.43 -9.96
C PRO A 170 11.41 4.53 -8.44
N SER A 171 12.22 3.63 -7.90
CA SER A 171 12.57 3.69 -6.47
C SER A 171 13.28 5.00 -6.17
N GLY A 172 12.76 5.75 -5.20
CA GLY A 172 13.28 7.05 -4.82
C GLY A 172 12.50 7.66 -3.67
N THR A 173 12.94 8.83 -3.21
CA THR A 173 12.28 9.62 -2.17
C THR A 173 10.82 9.90 -2.54
N TYR A 174 10.58 10.38 -3.77
CA TYR A 174 9.24 10.70 -4.26
C TYR A 174 8.27 9.52 -4.13
N LYS A 175 8.63 8.34 -4.68
CA LYS A 175 7.82 7.12 -4.54
C LYS A 175 7.54 6.76 -3.08
N SER A 176 8.56 6.86 -2.22
CA SER A 176 8.45 6.51 -0.79
C SER A 176 7.46 7.44 -0.08
N VAL A 177 7.49 8.73 -0.40
CA VAL A 177 6.53 9.72 0.10
C VAL A 177 5.12 9.45 -0.41
N GLN A 178 4.96 9.17 -1.71
CA GLN A 178 3.66 8.85 -2.31
C GLN A 178 3.04 7.60 -1.66
N LEU A 179 3.82 6.58 -1.33
CA LEU A 179 3.33 5.40 -0.60
C LEU A 179 2.78 5.74 0.80
N ILE A 180 3.36 6.72 1.49
CA ILE A 180 2.86 7.16 2.80
C ILE A 180 1.60 8.02 2.62
N LEU A 181 1.63 8.97 1.68
CA LEU A 181 0.48 9.83 1.39
C LEU A 181 -0.75 9.03 0.93
N SER A 182 -0.56 7.96 0.15
CA SER A 182 -1.64 7.04 -0.25
C SER A 182 -2.34 6.44 0.97
N VAL A 183 -1.58 5.84 1.90
CA VAL A 183 -2.15 5.24 3.12
C VAL A 183 -2.77 6.31 4.04
N LEU A 184 -2.17 7.49 4.11
CA LEU A 184 -2.73 8.60 4.85
C LEU A 184 -4.09 9.03 4.27
N GLY A 185 -4.22 9.12 2.95
CA GLY A 185 -5.48 9.43 2.27
C GLY A 185 -6.55 8.37 2.52
N GLU A 186 -6.19 7.09 2.45
CA GLU A 186 -7.08 5.97 2.76
C GLU A 186 -7.59 6.01 4.21
N TYR A 187 -6.72 6.33 5.17
CA TYR A 187 -7.10 6.32 6.60
C TYR A 187 -7.83 7.57 7.05
N CYS A 188 -7.41 8.73 6.56
CA CYS A 188 -8.04 9.99 6.95
C CYS A 188 -9.40 10.18 6.29
N ASN A 189 -9.79 9.31 5.33
CA ASN A 189 -10.96 9.49 4.50
C ASN A 189 -11.08 10.98 4.16
N ASP A 190 -10.17 11.48 3.33
CA ASP A 190 -10.43 12.74 2.65
C ASP A 190 -11.63 12.51 1.71
N VAL A 191 -12.84 12.39 2.30
CA VAL A 191 -14.12 12.60 1.64
C VAL A 191 -14.09 13.95 0.92
N ALA A 192 -13.20 14.84 1.36
CA ALA A 192 -12.93 16.16 0.83
C ALA A 192 -12.08 16.21 -0.46
N ASP A 193 -11.17 15.26 -0.77
CA ASP A 193 -10.17 15.51 -1.83
C ASP A 193 -10.10 14.46 -2.96
N ASP A 194 -10.16 13.15 -2.68
CA ASP A 194 -10.13 12.12 -3.75
C ASP A 194 -11.53 11.64 -4.20
N GLN A 195 -12.59 12.09 -3.51
CA GLN A 195 -13.98 11.92 -3.95
C GLN A 195 -14.63 13.21 -4.51
N LEU A 196 -13.88 14.32 -4.61
CA LEU A 196 -14.41 15.63 -4.97
C LEU A 196 -13.92 16.21 -6.30
N ARG A 197 -13.37 15.37 -7.17
CA ARG A 197 -13.84 15.42 -8.57
C ARG A 197 -14.98 14.44 -8.69
N VAL A 198 -16.19 14.95 -8.41
CA VAL A 198 -17.40 14.25 -8.83
C VAL A 198 -17.24 14.03 -10.32
N GLU A 199 -16.97 12.78 -10.70
CA GLU A 199 -16.92 12.44 -12.11
C GLU A 199 -18.30 12.75 -12.68
N THR A 200 -18.31 13.60 -13.70
CA THR A 200 -19.56 13.85 -14.42
C THR A 200 -20.00 12.56 -15.07
N LYS A 201 -21.29 12.48 -15.41
CA LYS A 201 -21.82 11.32 -16.12
C LYS A 201 -21.02 11.04 -17.41
N GLU A 202 -20.54 12.09 -18.08
CA GLU A 202 -19.69 12.01 -19.27
C GLU A 202 -18.33 11.41 -18.96
N GLN A 203 -17.71 11.76 -17.82
CA GLN A 203 -16.43 11.19 -17.39
C GLN A 203 -16.56 9.70 -17.08
N ILE A 204 -17.62 9.30 -16.35
CA ILE A 204 -17.91 7.88 -16.07
C ILE A 204 -18.10 7.09 -17.36
N LEU A 205 -18.86 7.63 -18.32
CA LEU A 205 -19.08 7.00 -19.62
C LEU A 205 -17.81 6.93 -20.47
N SER A 206 -16.93 7.94 -20.38
CA SER A 206 -15.62 7.92 -21.04
C SER A 206 -14.74 6.82 -20.45
N ARG A 207 -14.62 6.76 -19.13
CA ARG A 207 -13.80 5.74 -18.44
C ARG A 207 -14.32 4.34 -18.71
N ARG A 208 -15.64 4.15 -18.75
CA ARG A 208 -16.28 2.87 -19.16
C ARG A 208 -15.80 2.40 -20.53
N LYS A 209 -15.72 3.30 -21.53
CA LYS A 209 -15.24 2.95 -22.87
C LYS A 209 -13.76 2.58 -22.89
N GLU A 210 -12.93 3.26 -22.09
CA GLU A 210 -11.52 2.91 -21.94
C GLU A 210 -11.36 1.50 -21.37
N ILE A 211 -12.09 1.17 -20.29
CA ILE A 211 -12.08 -0.16 -19.68
C ILE A 211 -12.55 -1.22 -20.67
N GLU A 212 -13.63 -0.97 -21.41
CA GLU A 212 -14.10 -1.88 -22.46
C GLU A 212 -13.02 -2.17 -23.51
N GLN A 213 -12.29 -1.14 -23.92
CA GLN A 213 -11.20 -1.27 -24.89
C GLN A 213 -10.00 -2.03 -24.30
N GLU A 214 -9.60 -1.73 -23.06
CA GLU A 214 -8.51 -2.43 -22.35
C GLU A 214 -8.82 -3.94 -22.22
N ILE A 215 -10.06 -4.31 -21.87
CA ILE A 215 -10.51 -5.72 -21.82
C ILE A 215 -10.44 -6.38 -23.20
N VAL A 216 -10.93 -5.69 -24.24
CA VAL A 216 -10.91 -6.22 -25.62
C VAL A 216 -9.49 -6.43 -26.12
N ASP A 217 -8.58 -5.52 -25.84
CA ASP A 217 -7.18 -5.62 -26.27
C ASP A 217 -6.46 -6.76 -25.55
N ILE A 218 -6.69 -6.91 -24.24
CA ILE A 218 -6.20 -8.06 -23.48
C ILE A 218 -6.71 -9.38 -24.07
N PHE A 219 -7.97 -9.47 -24.49
CA PHE A 219 -8.48 -10.69 -25.14
C PHE A 219 -7.96 -10.86 -26.57
N LYS A 220 -7.74 -9.80 -27.35
CA LYS A 220 -7.18 -9.90 -28.73
C LYS A 220 -5.73 -10.34 -28.78
N GLU A 221 -4.91 -9.90 -27.82
CA GLU A 221 -3.53 -10.38 -27.69
C GLU A 221 -3.44 -11.91 -27.47
N THR A 222 -4.58 -12.56 -27.19
CA THR A 222 -4.68 -14.01 -26.95
C THR A 222 -5.22 -14.83 -28.12
N ASP A 223 -5.43 -14.23 -29.31
CA ASP A 223 -5.86 -15.00 -30.48
C ASP A 223 -4.74 -15.98 -30.92
N PRO A 224 -4.99 -17.31 -30.90
CA PRO A 224 -4.00 -18.34 -31.25
C PRO A 224 -3.54 -18.28 -32.72
N THR A 225 -4.11 -17.42 -33.56
CA THR A 225 -3.64 -17.17 -34.93
C THR A 225 -2.45 -16.22 -35.01
N SER A 226 -2.08 -15.55 -33.91
CA SER A 226 -0.87 -14.74 -33.82
C SER A 226 0.39 -15.63 -33.78
N PRO A 227 1.43 -15.39 -34.62
CA PRO A 227 2.63 -16.22 -34.63
C PRO A 227 3.30 -16.20 -33.24
N PRO A 228 3.68 -17.36 -32.68
CA PRO A 228 4.30 -17.39 -31.36
C PRO A 228 5.63 -16.63 -31.39
N PRO A 229 5.90 -15.73 -30.42
CA PRO A 229 7.23 -15.19 -30.26
C PRO A 229 8.19 -16.35 -29.97
N SER A 230 9.21 -16.49 -30.80
CA SER A 230 10.21 -17.56 -30.75
C SER A 230 10.87 -17.65 -29.37
N ARG A 231 10.37 -18.53 -28.50
CA ARG A 231 10.99 -18.86 -27.21
C ARG A 231 11.15 -20.37 -27.07
N LYS A 232 12.37 -20.74 -26.67
CA LYS A 232 12.92 -22.08 -26.61
C LYS A 232 12.13 -22.94 -25.62
N ALA A 233 11.83 -24.17 -26.04
CA ALA A 233 11.19 -25.19 -25.23
C ALA A 233 12.13 -25.62 -24.08
N SER A 234 11.67 -25.48 -22.85
CA SER A 234 12.12 -26.31 -21.73
C SER A 234 10.99 -26.46 -20.71
N ASP A 235 10.72 -27.73 -20.44
CA ASP A 235 10.02 -28.31 -19.30
C ASP A 235 8.48 -28.33 -19.30
N GLY A 236 7.99 -29.55 -19.55
CA GLY A 236 6.60 -29.94 -19.46
C GLY A 236 6.17 -30.12 -18.00
N GLN A 237 5.15 -29.37 -17.62
CA GLN A 237 4.31 -29.71 -16.48
C GLN A 237 2.85 -29.45 -16.88
N GLY A 238 2.03 -30.50 -16.79
CA GLY A 238 0.67 -30.52 -17.31
C GLY A 238 -0.21 -29.47 -16.66
N ARG A 239 -0.56 -28.43 -17.44
CA ARG A 239 -1.67 -27.53 -17.14
C ARG A 239 -2.98 -28.23 -17.44
N LEU A 240 -3.84 -28.35 -16.44
CA LEU A 240 -5.27 -28.59 -16.58
C LEU A 240 -5.88 -27.44 -17.41
N ARG A 241 -5.87 -27.57 -18.73
CA ARG A 241 -6.69 -26.75 -19.62
C ARG A 241 -8.14 -27.22 -19.46
N ARG A 242 -8.89 -26.61 -18.53
CA ARG A 242 -10.34 -26.53 -18.69
C ARG A 242 -10.63 -25.80 -20.01
N GLY A 243 -11.71 -26.20 -20.67
CA GLY A 243 -12.02 -25.93 -22.07
C GLY A 243 -11.71 -24.50 -22.53
N LYS A 244 -11.15 -24.40 -23.75
CA LYS A 244 -10.80 -23.17 -24.45
C LYS A 244 -12.05 -22.38 -24.89
N GLU A 245 -12.92 -22.01 -23.97
CA GLU A 245 -13.88 -20.95 -24.26
C GLU A 245 -13.15 -19.63 -24.05
N GLN A 246 -12.92 -18.90 -25.14
CA GLN A 246 -12.40 -17.54 -25.07
C GLN A 246 -13.51 -16.68 -24.48
N PHE A 247 -13.27 -16.14 -23.28
CA PHE A 247 -14.15 -15.14 -22.71
C PHE A 247 -14.15 -13.89 -23.58
N THR A 248 -15.29 -13.23 -23.64
CA THR A 248 -15.54 -12.00 -24.37
C THR A 248 -15.77 -10.86 -23.38
N LEU A 249 -15.75 -9.62 -23.89
CA LEU A 249 -16.19 -8.46 -23.10
C LEU A 249 -17.61 -8.63 -22.54
N GLN A 250 -18.49 -9.33 -23.27
CA GLN A 250 -19.86 -9.55 -22.84
C GLN A 250 -19.92 -10.49 -21.63
N ASP A 251 -19.09 -11.53 -21.58
CA ASP A 251 -19.04 -12.45 -20.44
C ASP A 251 -18.62 -11.73 -19.15
N VAL A 252 -17.66 -10.80 -19.25
CA VAL A 252 -17.25 -9.94 -18.12
C VAL A 252 -18.39 -9.03 -17.68
N LYS A 253 -19.07 -8.38 -18.64
CA LYS A 253 -20.22 -7.51 -18.34
C LYS A 253 -21.38 -8.28 -17.71
N ASP A 254 -21.67 -9.48 -18.20
CA ASP A 254 -22.77 -10.30 -17.69
C ASP A 254 -22.46 -10.85 -16.30
N ALA A 255 -21.21 -11.22 -16.02
CA ALA A 255 -20.77 -11.62 -14.69
C ALA A 255 -20.87 -10.48 -13.68
N ILE A 256 -20.44 -9.26 -14.05
CA ILE A 256 -20.57 -8.08 -13.17
C ILE A 256 -22.04 -7.69 -13.01
N TYR A 257 -22.82 -7.66 -14.10
CA TYR A 257 -24.22 -7.26 -14.03
C TYR A 257 -25.03 -8.18 -13.13
N ASN A 258 -24.78 -9.49 -13.20
CA ASN A 258 -25.50 -10.50 -12.42
C ASN A 258 -24.77 -10.91 -11.14
N GLU A 259 -23.94 -10.04 -10.54
CA GLU A 259 -23.33 -10.33 -9.24
C GLU A 259 -24.38 -10.64 -8.16
N GLU A 260 -24.06 -11.59 -7.30
CA GLU A 260 -24.83 -11.95 -6.09
C GLU A 260 -23.98 -11.73 -4.83
N ASP A 261 -22.65 -11.91 -4.92
CA ASP A 261 -21.72 -11.73 -3.80
C ASP A 261 -20.30 -11.30 -4.24
N ASN A 262 -19.42 -11.08 -3.25
CA ASN A 262 -18.04 -10.67 -3.50
C ASN A 262 -17.18 -11.77 -4.18
N ASP A 263 -17.58 -13.03 -4.15
CA ASP A 263 -16.84 -14.12 -4.80
C ASP A 263 -16.99 -14.04 -6.34
N ASP A 264 -18.01 -13.35 -6.84
CA ASP A 264 -18.21 -13.08 -8.27
C ASP A 264 -17.08 -12.24 -8.88
N MET A 265 -16.45 -11.35 -8.10
CA MET A 265 -15.28 -10.61 -8.58
C MET A 265 -14.14 -11.56 -8.93
N MET A 266 -13.94 -12.62 -8.13
CA MET A 266 -12.92 -13.63 -8.41
C MET A 266 -13.26 -14.47 -9.63
N LYS A 267 -14.55 -14.66 -9.95
CA LYS A 267 -14.97 -15.29 -11.22
C LYS A 267 -14.54 -14.44 -12.40
N VAL A 268 -14.69 -13.10 -12.31
CA VAL A 268 -14.20 -12.18 -13.34
C VAL A 268 -12.68 -12.21 -13.45
N VAL A 269 -11.93 -12.17 -12.33
CA VAL A 269 -10.46 -12.32 -12.33
C VAL A 269 -10.03 -13.62 -13.00
N ALA A 270 -10.73 -14.73 -12.73
CA ALA A 270 -10.45 -16.03 -13.32
C ALA A 270 -10.65 -16.06 -14.85
N MET A 271 -11.48 -15.17 -15.43
CA MET A 271 -11.62 -15.03 -16.88
C MET A 271 -10.33 -14.51 -17.54
N PHE A 272 -9.48 -13.83 -16.77
CA PHE A 272 -8.18 -13.31 -17.19
C PHE A 272 -7.01 -14.17 -16.70
N ASP A 273 -7.24 -15.19 -15.87
CA ASP A 273 -6.16 -16.00 -15.28
C ASP A 273 -5.50 -16.88 -16.36
N ARG A 274 -4.29 -16.46 -16.73
CA ARG A 274 -3.42 -17.14 -17.69
C ARG A 274 -2.38 -18.03 -17.02
N GLY A 275 -2.41 -18.14 -15.69
CA GLY A 275 -1.42 -18.80 -14.85
C GLY A 275 -0.02 -18.18 -14.92
N ASP A 276 0.08 -16.91 -15.33
CA ASP A 276 1.28 -16.08 -15.17
C ASP A 276 1.01 -15.10 -14.02
N ALA A 277 1.72 -15.30 -12.91
CA ALA A 277 1.57 -14.48 -11.71
C ALA A 277 2.03 -13.02 -11.91
N SER A 278 2.81 -12.73 -12.96
CA SER A 278 3.30 -11.37 -13.22
C SER A 278 2.25 -10.43 -13.82
N GLU A 279 1.21 -10.97 -14.46
CA GLU A 279 0.09 -10.20 -15.03
C GLU A 279 -1.05 -9.97 -14.03
N LEU A 280 -1.08 -10.72 -12.92
CA LEU A 280 -2.19 -10.72 -11.95
C LEU A 280 -2.46 -9.33 -11.35
N SER A 281 -1.42 -8.52 -11.13
CA SER A 281 -1.59 -7.16 -10.59
C SER A 281 -2.36 -6.26 -11.56
N ASN A 282 -2.07 -6.33 -12.86
CA ASN A 282 -2.73 -5.52 -13.88
C ASN A 282 -4.18 -5.98 -14.07
N VAL A 283 -4.39 -7.29 -14.05
CA VAL A 283 -5.73 -7.90 -14.14
C VAL A 283 -6.60 -7.48 -12.96
N LEU A 284 -6.11 -7.58 -11.73
CA LEU A 284 -6.88 -7.21 -10.54
C LEU A 284 -7.31 -5.74 -10.59
N GLU A 285 -6.41 -4.87 -11.06
CA GLU A 285 -6.70 -3.46 -11.21
C GLU A 285 -7.80 -3.20 -12.26
N LEU A 286 -7.67 -3.80 -13.45
CA LEU A 286 -8.67 -3.67 -14.51
C LEU A 286 -10.04 -4.24 -14.09
N VAL A 287 -10.06 -5.37 -13.38
CA VAL A 287 -11.31 -5.95 -12.87
C VAL A 287 -11.94 -5.05 -11.82
N THR A 288 -11.14 -4.44 -10.94
CA THR A 288 -11.63 -3.46 -9.95
C THR A 288 -12.25 -2.24 -10.64
N ASP A 289 -11.61 -1.74 -11.70
CA ASP A 289 -12.15 -0.65 -12.51
C ASP A 289 -13.44 -1.06 -13.23
N ALA A 290 -13.48 -2.23 -13.87
CA ALA A 290 -14.70 -2.75 -14.49
C ALA A 290 -15.83 -2.87 -13.46
N TRP A 291 -15.54 -3.38 -12.27
CA TRP A 291 -16.49 -3.51 -11.16
C TRP A 291 -17.08 -2.15 -10.75
N ASN A 292 -16.28 -1.09 -10.68
CA ASN A 292 -16.75 0.23 -10.25
C ASN A 292 -17.52 1.01 -11.34
N TYR A 293 -17.24 0.73 -12.62
CA TYR A 293 -17.77 1.52 -13.74
C TYR A 293 -18.81 0.81 -14.60
N PHE A 294 -18.93 -0.52 -14.52
CA PHE A 294 -19.97 -1.25 -15.24
C PHE A 294 -21.29 -1.31 -14.43
N PRO A 295 -22.44 -1.40 -15.10
CA PRO A 295 -23.74 -1.55 -14.46
C PRO A 295 -23.89 -2.82 -13.62
N HIS A 296 -24.58 -2.71 -12.48
CA HIS A 296 -24.94 -3.84 -11.61
C HIS A 296 -26.45 -3.99 -11.52
N LYS A 297 -26.95 -5.23 -11.56
CA LYS A 297 -28.39 -5.51 -11.41
C LYS A 297 -28.89 -5.11 -10.03
N ILE A 298 -28.10 -5.34 -8.97
CA ILE A 298 -28.48 -5.01 -7.58
C ILE A 298 -28.64 -3.49 -7.39
N LEU A 299 -27.93 -2.70 -8.20
CA LEU A 299 -27.99 -1.24 -8.18
C LEU A 299 -29.06 -0.67 -9.12
N GLY A 300 -29.88 -1.51 -9.77
CA GLY A 300 -30.89 -1.08 -10.71
C GLY A 300 -30.34 -0.75 -12.11
N GLY A 301 -29.22 -1.37 -12.50
CA GLY A 301 -28.61 -1.20 -13.81
C GLY A 301 -27.72 0.05 -13.96
N ILE A 302 -27.24 0.60 -12.84
CA ILE A 302 -26.21 1.64 -12.81
C ILE A 302 -24.96 1.11 -12.12
N SER A 303 -23.82 1.77 -12.35
CA SER A 303 -22.55 1.40 -11.69
C SER A 303 -22.43 2.01 -10.28
N PRO A 304 -21.53 1.49 -9.43
CA PRO A 304 -21.17 2.14 -8.16
C PRO A 304 -20.78 3.61 -8.32
N ALA A 305 -19.99 3.94 -9.35
CA ALA A 305 -19.63 5.33 -9.66
C ALA A 305 -20.86 6.21 -9.97
N GLU A 306 -21.82 5.69 -10.76
CA GLU A 306 -23.08 6.38 -11.04
C GLU A 306 -23.94 6.53 -9.77
N LYS A 307 -23.96 5.51 -8.90
CA LYS A 307 -24.70 5.55 -7.64
C LYS A 307 -24.16 6.60 -6.68
N LEU A 308 -22.83 6.75 -6.60
CA LEU A 308 -22.18 7.80 -5.84
C LEU A 308 -22.52 9.20 -6.36
N LEU A 309 -22.62 9.35 -7.69
CA LEU A 309 -23.06 10.59 -8.32
C LEU A 309 -24.51 10.95 -7.98
N GLU A 310 -25.42 9.96 -7.92
CA GLU A 310 -26.81 10.17 -7.48
C GLU A 310 -26.90 10.63 -6.03
N TYR A 311 -26.21 9.94 -5.12
CA TYR A 311 -26.24 10.23 -3.68
C TYR A 311 -25.82 11.67 -3.37
N LYS A 312 -24.79 12.15 -4.07
CA LYS A 312 -24.30 13.53 -3.92
C LYS A 312 -25.30 14.57 -4.46
N ARG A 313 -26.03 14.26 -5.54
CA ARG A 313 -27.08 15.16 -6.05
C ARG A 313 -28.24 15.26 -5.06
N THR A 314 -28.58 14.17 -4.39
CA THR A 314 -29.63 14.18 -3.36
C THR A 314 -29.21 14.94 -2.10
N SER A 315 -27.97 14.76 -1.61
CA SER A 315 -27.50 15.44 -0.40
C SER A 315 -27.42 16.97 -0.54
N VAL A 316 -27.00 17.46 -1.72
CA VAL A 316 -26.95 18.92 -1.99
C VAL A 316 -28.34 19.56 -2.04
N ASN A 317 -29.35 18.83 -2.51
CA ASN A 317 -30.72 19.34 -2.58
C ASN A 317 -31.41 19.40 -1.21
N ASP A 318 -31.04 18.53 -0.28
CA ASP A 318 -31.57 18.52 1.09
C ASP A 318 -30.95 19.61 1.98
N GLU A 319 -29.69 19.99 1.76
CA GLU A 319 -29.06 21.13 2.45
C GLU A 319 -29.54 22.51 1.95
N SER A 320 -30.25 22.54 0.83
CA SER A 320 -30.78 23.77 0.22
C SER A 320 -32.25 24.07 0.59
N ARG A 321 -32.86 23.26 1.47
CA ARG A 321 -34.23 23.41 1.98
C ARG A 321 -34.27 23.79 3.45
#